data_AF-A0AAV7TWF1-F1
#
_entry.id   AF-A0AAV7TWF1-F1
#
_cell.length_a   1.000
_cell.length_b   1.000
_cell.length_c   1.000
_cell.angle_alpha   90.00
_cell.angle_beta   90.00
_cell.angle_gamma   90.00
#
_symmetry.space_group_name_H-M   'P 1'
#
loop_
_entity.id
_entity.type
_entity.pdbx_description
1 polymer ?
#
loop_
_entity_poly.entity_id
_entity_poly.type
_entity_poly.pdbx_seq_one_letter_code
_entity_poly.pdbx_strand_id
1 'polypeptide(L)'
;MVGTKLHMTTMLRSVMENLHLVDICREMHPTFTAFSCYTLTHGAYSRLDRFLLANDGTLDIRQADYQVRFLSDHAPLLLECDTHTPRLAILLWCMRPELLGDLEYRCDIQDTLNGYFGGNWTTGQSHGIEWEALKVVIWGKSLTKTYVIRKKEDQKLAQQEDALGILQRQIDN
;
A
#
# COMPACT_ATOMS: atom_id res chain seq x y z
N MET A 1 1.52 -25.00 -20.34
CA MET A 1 1.00 -23.67 -19.95
C MET A 1 0.88 -23.49 -18.42
N VAL A 2 1.86 -23.97 -17.64
CA VAL A 2 1.82 -23.93 -16.15
C VAL A 2 2.63 -22.75 -15.57
N GLY A 3 3.55 -22.15 -16.35
CA GLY A 3 4.49 -21.15 -15.86
C GLY A 3 3.93 -19.74 -15.58
N THR A 4 2.83 -19.34 -16.20
CA THR A 4 2.28 -17.97 -16.05
C THR A 4 1.42 -17.79 -14.81
N LYS A 5 0.72 -18.82 -14.33
CA LYS A 5 -0.17 -18.72 -13.15
C LYS A 5 0.60 -18.50 -11.85
N LEU A 6 1.78 -19.10 -11.70
CA LEU A 6 2.60 -18.99 -10.48
C LEU A 6 3.17 -17.56 -10.30
N HIS A 7 3.44 -16.87 -11.41
CA HIS A 7 4.03 -15.53 -11.39
C HIS A 7 3.06 -14.47 -10.83
N MET A 8 1.80 -14.48 -11.28
CA MET A 8 0.79 -13.51 -10.83
C MET A 8 0.44 -13.63 -9.34
N THR A 9 0.30 -14.85 -8.83
CA THR A 9 0.04 -15.07 -7.39
C THR A 9 1.21 -14.68 -6.51
N THR A 10 2.43 -14.86 -7.02
CA THR A 10 3.66 -14.45 -6.31
C THR A 10 3.80 -12.92 -6.30
N MET A 11 3.48 -12.27 -7.42
CA MET A 11 3.47 -10.82 -7.54
C MET A 11 2.43 -10.18 -6.61
N LEU A 12 1.19 -10.69 -6.60
CA LEU A 12 0.16 -10.22 -5.68
C LEU A 12 0.58 -10.36 -4.22
N ARG A 13 1.19 -11.49 -3.85
CA ARG A 13 1.72 -11.69 -2.50
C ARG A 13 2.81 -10.69 -2.17
N SER A 14 3.76 -10.49 -3.08
CA SER A 14 4.83 -9.51 -2.88
C SER A 14 4.29 -8.10 -2.72
N VAL A 15 3.29 -7.69 -3.51
CA VAL A 15 2.62 -6.39 -3.36
C VAL A 15 1.93 -6.29 -1.99
N MET A 16 1.22 -7.34 -1.57
CA MET A 16 0.58 -7.39 -0.26
C MET A 16 1.60 -7.27 0.88
N GLU A 17 2.72 -7.99 0.81
CA GLU A 17 3.80 -7.94 1.80
C GLU A 17 4.47 -6.55 1.84
N ASN A 18 4.79 -5.97 0.68
CA ASN A 18 5.46 -4.68 0.58
C ASN A 18 4.59 -3.51 1.06
N LEU A 19 3.28 -3.63 0.90
CA LEU A 19 2.31 -2.60 1.29
C LEU A 19 1.63 -2.91 2.64
N HIS A 20 2.06 -3.96 3.34
CA HIS A 20 1.45 -4.43 4.59
C HIS A 20 -0.08 -4.61 4.48
N LEU A 21 -0.54 -5.13 3.35
CA LEU A 21 -1.95 -5.41 3.07
C LEU A 21 -2.29 -6.86 3.40
N VAL A 22 -3.50 -7.06 3.93
CA VAL A 22 -4.05 -8.38 4.25
C VAL A 22 -5.36 -8.62 3.49
N ASP A 23 -5.59 -9.87 3.11
CA ASP A 23 -6.88 -10.34 2.56
C ASP A 23 -7.83 -10.60 3.73
N ILE A 24 -8.75 -9.68 3.99
CA ILE A 24 -9.61 -9.71 5.18
C ILE A 24 -10.50 -10.94 5.22
N CYS A 25 -11.04 -11.37 4.09
CA CYS A 25 -11.87 -12.56 4.05
C CYS A 25 -11.08 -13.80 4.50
N ARG A 26 -9.78 -13.84 4.18
CA ARG A 26 -8.90 -14.93 4.63
C ARG A 26 -8.48 -14.76 6.09
N GLU A 27 -8.29 -13.52 6.55
CA GLU A 27 -7.97 -13.21 7.94
C GLU A 27 -9.12 -13.61 8.88
N MET A 28 -10.35 -13.25 8.53
CA MET A 28 -11.56 -13.58 9.28
C MET A 28 -11.93 -15.08 9.18
N HIS A 29 -11.67 -15.70 8.03
CA HIS A 29 -12.01 -17.10 7.79
C HIS A 29 -10.82 -17.91 7.22
N PRO A 30 -9.81 -18.24 8.05
CA PRO A 30 -8.58 -18.88 7.59
C PRO A 30 -8.82 -20.25 6.95
N THR A 31 -9.76 -21.02 7.50
CA THR A 31 -10.07 -22.39 7.10
C THR A 31 -11.20 -22.49 6.07
N PHE A 32 -11.99 -21.43 5.90
CA PHE A 32 -13.15 -21.46 5.01
C PHE A 32 -12.74 -21.22 3.55
N THR A 33 -13.23 -22.06 2.65
CA THR A 33 -13.02 -21.91 1.22
C THR A 33 -14.24 -21.29 0.57
N ALA A 34 -14.14 -20.00 0.27
CA ALA A 34 -15.12 -19.26 -0.51
C ALA A 34 -14.55 -18.84 -1.87
N PHE A 35 -15.43 -18.75 -2.87
CA PHE A 35 -15.05 -18.46 -4.25
C PHE A 35 -15.92 -17.36 -4.81
N SER A 36 -15.32 -16.51 -5.65
CA SER A 36 -16.02 -15.39 -6.24
C SER A 36 -16.64 -15.79 -7.58
N CYS A 37 -15.93 -16.52 -8.44
CA CYS A 37 -16.43 -16.92 -9.76
C CYS A 37 -16.31 -18.43 -10.01
N TYR A 38 -17.05 -18.92 -11.00
CA TYR A 38 -17.02 -20.30 -11.48
C TYR A 38 -16.93 -20.26 -13.00
N THR A 39 -15.99 -21.00 -13.55
CA THR A 39 -15.75 -21.06 -14.99
C THR A 39 -16.20 -22.41 -15.52
N LEU A 40 -17.24 -22.40 -16.36
CA LEU A 40 -17.80 -23.59 -17.00
C LEU A 40 -16.76 -24.31 -17.87
N THR A 41 -15.94 -23.56 -18.59
CA THR A 41 -14.91 -24.09 -19.50
C THR A 41 -13.84 -24.94 -18.81
N HIS A 42 -13.58 -24.68 -17.54
CA HIS A 42 -12.55 -25.37 -16.76
C HIS A 42 -13.11 -26.15 -15.58
N GLY A 43 -14.44 -26.12 -15.38
CA GLY A 43 -15.10 -26.76 -14.24
C GLY A 43 -14.54 -26.28 -12.89
N ALA A 44 -14.05 -25.04 -12.82
CA ALA A 44 -13.21 -24.58 -11.72
C ALA A 44 -13.79 -23.33 -11.06
N TYR A 45 -13.78 -23.35 -9.72
CA TYR A 45 -14.04 -22.20 -8.89
C TYR A 45 -12.77 -21.36 -8.72
N SER A 46 -12.91 -20.05 -8.77
CA SER A 46 -11.80 -19.11 -8.60
C SER A 46 -12.19 -17.97 -7.67
N ARG A 47 -11.19 -17.41 -7.00
CA ARG A 47 -11.34 -16.28 -6.08
C ARG A 47 -10.58 -15.09 -6.63
N LEU A 48 -11.29 -14.28 -7.40
CA LEU A 48 -10.71 -13.12 -8.10
C LEU A 48 -10.98 -11.82 -7.33
N ASP A 49 -12.17 -11.71 -6.74
CA ASP A 49 -12.62 -10.53 -6.02
C ASP A 49 -12.16 -10.61 -4.57
N ARG A 50 -11.39 -9.63 -4.09
CA ARG A 50 -10.80 -9.61 -2.74
C ARG A 50 -10.77 -8.19 -2.20
N PHE A 51 -11.07 -8.02 -0.92
CA PHE A 51 -10.71 -6.80 -0.21
C PHE A 51 -9.28 -6.95 0.32
N LEU A 52 -8.43 -5.97 0.03
CA LEU A 52 -7.08 -5.86 0.57
C LEU A 52 -7.03 -4.59 1.41
N LEU A 53 -6.83 -4.73 2.72
CA LEU A 53 -6.77 -3.60 3.65
C LEU A 53 -5.42 -3.57 4.35
N ALA A 54 -5.00 -2.37 4.75
CA ALA A 54 -3.81 -2.20 5.57
C ALA A 54 -4.03 -2.86 6.93
N ASN A 55 -3.02 -3.60 7.40
CA ASN A 55 -3.05 -4.20 8.73
C ASN A 55 -2.58 -3.19 9.80
N ASP A 56 -3.24 -2.03 9.86
CA ASP A 56 -2.90 -0.92 10.75
C ASP A 56 -3.92 -0.72 11.88
N GLY A 57 -4.97 -1.55 11.94
CA GLY A 57 -6.01 -1.50 12.95
C GLY A 57 -6.93 -0.28 12.86
N THR A 58 -6.96 0.40 11.71
CA THR A 58 -7.79 1.61 11.50
C THR A 58 -9.27 1.31 11.31
N LEU A 59 -9.61 0.12 10.81
CA LEU A 59 -10.96 -0.33 10.58
C LEU A 59 -11.31 -1.47 11.54
N ASP A 60 -12.41 -1.32 12.27
CA ASP A 60 -12.97 -2.43 13.04
C ASP A 60 -13.87 -3.24 12.11
N ILE A 61 -13.35 -4.37 11.65
CA ILE A 61 -14.00 -5.22 10.65
C ILE A 61 -15.00 -6.12 11.38
N ARG A 62 -16.28 -5.96 11.06
CA ARG A 62 -17.36 -6.80 11.61
C ARG A 62 -17.58 -8.06 10.80
N GLN A 63 -17.54 -7.93 9.47
CA GLN A 63 -17.86 -9.04 8.57
C GLN A 63 -17.16 -8.87 7.22
N ALA A 64 -16.72 -9.98 6.61
CA ALA A 64 -16.14 -9.99 5.28
C ALA A 64 -16.40 -11.31 4.56
N ASP A 65 -17.52 -11.39 3.81
CA ASP A 65 -18.03 -12.65 3.27
C ASP A 65 -18.42 -12.58 1.79
N TYR A 66 -18.26 -13.71 1.08
CA TYR A 66 -18.86 -13.89 -0.24
C TYR A 66 -20.33 -14.23 -0.10
N GLN A 67 -21.17 -13.43 -0.74
CA GLN A 67 -22.61 -13.60 -0.76
C GLN A 67 -23.05 -14.60 -1.83
N VAL A 68 -24.30 -15.03 -1.75
CA VAL A 68 -24.88 -15.96 -2.73
C VAL A 68 -24.85 -15.32 -4.12
N ARG A 69 -24.34 -16.09 -5.08
CA ARG A 69 -24.33 -15.69 -6.49
C ARG A 69 -25.73 -15.81 -7.08
N PHE A 70 -26.35 -14.69 -7.41
CA PHE A 70 -27.71 -14.68 -7.96
C PHE A 70 -27.81 -14.02 -9.34
N LEU A 71 -27.15 -12.87 -9.55
CA LEU A 71 -27.36 -12.04 -10.74
C LEU A 71 -26.18 -12.04 -11.73
N SER A 72 -24.98 -12.35 -11.26
CA SER A 72 -23.74 -12.32 -12.05
C SER A 72 -23.03 -13.67 -11.97
N ASP A 73 -22.14 -13.92 -12.91
CA ASP A 73 -21.13 -14.97 -12.85
C ASP A 73 -20.11 -14.79 -11.71
N HIS A 74 -20.14 -13.65 -11.03
CA HIS A 74 -19.43 -13.33 -9.79
C HIS A 74 -20.37 -13.27 -8.58
N ALA A 75 -19.93 -13.87 -7.48
CA ALA A 75 -20.52 -13.75 -6.16
C ALA A 75 -20.12 -12.39 -5.56
N PRO A 76 -21.08 -11.57 -5.09
CA PRO A 76 -20.77 -10.31 -4.43
C PRO A 76 -19.90 -10.54 -3.20
N LEU A 77 -18.96 -9.64 -2.94
CA LEU A 77 -18.16 -9.64 -1.71
C LEU A 77 -18.63 -8.50 -0.80
N LEU A 78 -19.10 -8.85 0.39
CA LEU A 78 -19.57 -7.92 1.40
C LEU A 78 -18.44 -7.63 2.39
N LEU A 79 -18.26 -6.35 2.75
CA LEU A 79 -17.41 -5.91 3.85
C LEU A 79 -18.23 -4.98 4.74
N GLU A 80 -18.36 -5.35 6.01
CA GLU A 80 -18.92 -4.50 7.04
C GLU A 80 -17.80 -4.07 7.98
N CYS A 81 -17.60 -2.77 8.13
CA CYS A 81 -16.61 -2.23 9.04
C CYS A 81 -17.10 -0.93 9.67
N ASP A 82 -16.67 -0.69 10.90
CA ASP A 82 -16.84 0.58 11.58
C ASP A 82 -15.57 1.42 11.41
N THR A 83 -15.78 2.69 11.09
CA THR A 83 -14.74 3.70 11.16
C THR A 83 -14.76 4.31 12.55
N HIS A 84 -13.91 3.81 13.46
CA HIS A 84 -13.68 4.54 14.69
C HIS A 84 -13.04 5.89 14.35
N THR A 85 -13.49 6.97 15.01
CA THR A 85 -12.67 8.18 15.14
C THR A 85 -11.30 7.76 15.67
N PRO A 86 -10.20 8.25 15.09
CA PRO A 86 -8.92 7.58 15.19
C PRO A 86 -8.50 7.52 16.66
N ARG A 87 -8.57 6.32 17.27
CA ARG A 87 -7.66 5.99 18.36
C ARG A 87 -6.31 6.23 17.76
N LEU A 88 -5.69 7.37 18.11
CA LEU A 88 -4.37 7.82 17.69
C LEU A 88 -3.66 6.65 17.03
N ALA A 89 -3.84 6.53 15.71
CA ALA A 89 -3.11 5.52 14.97
C ALA A 89 -1.70 5.86 15.39
N ILE A 90 -1.05 4.95 16.12
CA ILE A 90 0.38 5.08 16.32
C ILE A 90 0.83 5.01 14.88
N LEU A 91 1.04 6.19 14.29
CA LEU A 91 1.36 6.37 12.90
C LEU A 91 2.74 5.75 12.79
N LEU A 92 2.75 4.43 12.64
CA LEU A 92 3.91 3.65 12.28
C LEU A 92 4.20 4.19 10.89
N TRP A 93 5.06 5.18 10.88
CA TRP A 93 5.45 5.81 9.65
C TRP A 93 6.03 4.72 8.75
N CYS A 94 5.37 4.50 7.63
CA CYS A 94 5.88 3.62 6.58
C CYS A 94 6.51 4.51 5.51
N MET A 95 7.78 4.25 5.23
CA MET A 95 8.44 4.89 4.10
C MET A 95 7.77 4.45 2.80
N ARG A 96 7.47 5.41 1.93
CA ARG A 96 6.96 5.12 0.57
C ARG A 96 7.95 4.21 -0.17
N PRO A 97 7.57 2.97 -0.53
CA PRO A 97 8.49 2.02 -1.16
C PRO A 97 9.05 2.52 -2.48
N GLU A 98 8.32 3.39 -3.19
CA GLU A 98 8.72 3.97 -4.46
C GLU A 98 10.00 4.81 -4.33
N LEU A 99 10.26 5.38 -3.14
CA LEU A 99 11.49 6.12 -2.87
C LEU A 99 12.73 5.23 -2.99
N LEU A 100 12.61 3.92 -2.73
CA LEU A 100 13.72 2.98 -2.93
C LEU A 100 14.07 2.77 -4.40
N GLY A 101 13.19 3.15 -5.33
CA GLY A 101 13.52 3.16 -6.76
C GLY A 101 14.41 4.35 -7.17
N ASP A 102 14.47 5.41 -6.36
CA ASP A 102 15.23 6.63 -6.66
C ASP A 102 16.70 6.49 -6.21
N LEU A 103 17.62 6.47 -7.18
CA LEU A 103 19.06 6.41 -6.96
C LEU A 103 19.58 7.57 -6.12
N GLU A 104 19.10 8.79 -6.33
CA GLU A 104 19.53 9.97 -5.59
C GLU A 104 19.15 9.84 -4.11
N TYR A 105 17.92 9.40 -3.86
CA TYR A 105 17.43 9.17 -2.52
C TYR A 105 18.21 8.06 -1.80
N ARG A 106 18.53 6.96 -2.51
CA ARG A 106 19.35 5.88 -1.94
C ARG A 106 20.74 6.35 -1.53
N CYS A 107 21.40 7.14 -2.39
CA CYS A 107 22.69 7.73 -2.05
C CYS A 107 22.58 8.65 -0.83
N ASP A 108 21.58 9.54 -0.79
CA ASP A 108 21.39 10.46 0.35
C ASP A 108 21.16 9.71 1.68
N ILE A 109 20.35 8.64 1.67
CA ILE A 109 20.14 7.81 2.87
C ILE A 109 21.43 7.07 3.26
N GLN A 110 22.17 6.53 2.29
CA GLN A 110 23.44 5.86 2.55
C GLN A 110 24.47 6.82 3.18
N ASP A 111 24.60 8.03 2.64
CA ASP A 111 25.50 9.06 3.18
C ASP A 111 25.05 9.52 4.57
N THR A 112 23.74 9.63 4.78
CA THR A 112 23.17 9.95 6.10
C THR A 112 23.51 8.88 7.13
N LEU A 113 23.35 7.60 6.78
CA LEU A 113 23.72 6.47 7.64
C LEU A 113 25.22 6.48 7.96
N ASN A 114 26.06 6.64 6.93
CA ASN A 114 27.52 6.68 7.09
C ASN A 114 27.96 7.85 7.98
N GLY A 115 27.36 9.04 7.81
CA GLY A 115 27.64 10.20 8.64
C GLY A 115 27.16 10.04 10.08
N TYR A 116 25.96 9.45 10.27
CA TYR A 116 25.38 9.23 11.58
C TYR A 116 26.23 8.27 12.43
N PHE A 117 26.65 7.15 11.85
CA PHE A 117 27.50 6.17 12.55
C PHE A 117 28.98 6.58 12.58
N GLY A 118 29.45 7.40 11.63
CA GLY A 118 30.85 7.86 11.59
C GLY A 118 31.16 9.01 12.56
N GLY A 119 30.16 9.80 12.97
CA GLY A 119 30.36 11.06 13.71
C GLY A 119 29.91 11.10 15.17
N ASN A 120 29.07 10.16 15.63
CA ASN A 120 28.35 10.32 16.91
C ASN A 120 28.24 9.03 17.75
N TRP A 121 29.26 8.18 17.76
CA TRP A 121 29.30 7.13 18.77
C TRP A 121 29.70 7.70 20.13
N THR A 122 28.72 8.21 20.87
CA THR A 122 28.97 8.68 22.24
C THR A 122 28.94 7.46 23.15
N THR A 123 30.10 7.01 23.59
CA THR A 123 30.28 5.88 24.51
C THR A 123 29.47 6.10 25.80
N GLY A 124 28.24 5.58 25.85
CA GLY A 124 27.38 5.66 27.05
C GLY A 124 25.86 5.68 26.80
N GLN A 125 25.38 5.84 25.56
CA GLN A 125 23.94 5.75 25.27
C GLN A 125 23.47 4.30 25.07
N SER A 126 22.20 4.04 25.42
CA SER A 126 21.56 2.76 25.11
C SER A 126 21.30 2.67 23.60
N HIS A 127 21.70 1.56 22.97
CA HIS A 127 21.48 1.28 21.56
C HIS A 127 20.02 1.47 21.10
N GLY A 128 19.05 1.31 22.02
CA GLY A 128 17.65 1.58 21.72
C GLY A 128 17.38 3.04 21.40
N ILE A 129 17.95 3.97 22.18
CA ILE A 129 17.74 5.42 21.99
C ILE A 129 18.38 5.88 20.69
N GLU A 130 19.58 5.36 20.38
CA GLU A 130 20.29 5.65 19.13
C GLU A 130 19.49 5.15 17.91
N TRP A 131 18.92 3.95 17.98
CA TRP A 131 18.06 3.42 16.93
C TRP A 131 16.80 4.27 16.72
N GLU A 132 16.13 4.67 17.80
CA GLU A 132 14.96 5.56 17.71
C GLU A 132 15.34 6.91 17.09
N ALA A 133 16.47 7.51 17.50
CA ALA A 133 16.94 8.78 16.96
C ALA A 133 17.31 8.67 15.46
N LEU A 134 17.98 7.59 15.05
CA LEU A 134 18.29 7.35 13.64
C LEU A 134 17.02 7.24 12.80
N LYS A 135 16.02 6.49 13.28
CA LYS A 135 14.73 6.36 12.57
C LYS A 135 14.08 7.72 12.36
N VAL A 136 14.12 8.62 13.34
CA VAL A 136 13.57 9.99 13.20
C VAL A 136 14.33 10.80 12.13
N VAL A 137 15.66 10.67 12.06
CA VAL A 137 16.47 11.35 11.03
C VAL A 137 16.11 10.85 9.63
N ILE A 138 16.08 9.53 9.44
CA ILE A 138 15.70 8.91 8.17
C ILE A 138 14.28 9.34 7.79
N TRP A 139 13.35 9.27 8.74
CA TRP A 139 11.96 9.69 8.53
C TRP A 139 11.86 11.13 8.04
N GLY A 140 12.53 12.08 8.69
CA GLY A 140 12.50 13.49 8.28
C GLY A 140 12.97 13.71 6.85
N LYS A 141 14.02 12.98 6.43
CA LYS A 141 14.51 13.00 5.04
C LYS A 141 13.50 12.41 4.06
N SER A 142 12.97 11.22 4.36
CA SER A 142 11.96 10.57 3.54
C SER A 142 10.69 11.41 3.38
N LEU A 143 10.25 12.07 4.46
CA LEU A 143 9.09 12.96 4.47
C LEU A 143 9.34 14.19 3.60
N THR A 144 10.53 14.79 3.70
CA THR A 144 10.93 15.93 2.87
C THR A 144 10.92 15.57 1.39
N LYS A 145 11.57 14.46 0.99
CA LYS A 145 11.56 13.98 -0.40
C LYS A 145 10.13 13.69 -0.87
N THR A 146 9.33 13.07 0.00
CA THR A 146 7.93 12.79 -0.23
C THR A 146 7.13 14.06 -0.55
N TYR A 147 7.29 15.10 0.24
CA TYR A 147 6.64 16.38 0.03
C TYR A 147 7.03 17.02 -1.29
N VAL A 148 8.33 16.99 -1.65
CA VAL A 148 8.83 17.51 -2.93
C VAL A 148 8.20 16.78 -4.11
N ILE A 149 8.09 15.45 -4.05
CA ILE A 149 7.45 14.65 -5.11
C ILE A 149 5.99 15.04 -5.27
N ARG A 150 5.22 15.08 -4.17
CA ARG A 150 3.79 15.45 -4.20
C ARG A 150 3.59 16.84 -4.81
N LYS A 151 4.39 17.81 -4.39
CA LYS A 151 4.32 19.17 -4.94
C LYS A 151 4.54 19.20 -6.46
N LYS A 152 5.45 18.37 -6.99
CA LYS A 152 5.67 18.26 -8.44
C LYS A 152 4.49 17.58 -9.15
N GLU A 153 3.91 16.55 -8.53
CA GLU A 153 2.73 15.84 -9.05
C GLU A 153 1.52 16.78 -9.12
N ASP A 154 1.26 17.54 -8.05
CA ASP A 154 0.16 18.51 -7.99
C ASP A 154 0.31 19.62 -9.04
N GLN A 155 1.54 20.13 -9.23
CA GLN A 155 1.83 21.10 -10.29
C GLN A 155 1.57 20.55 -11.68
N LYS A 156 1.96 19.30 -11.92
CA LYS A 156 1.72 18.64 -13.21
C LYS A 156 0.24 18.40 -13.46
N LEU A 157 -0.49 17.98 -12.44
CA LEU A 157 -1.94 17.77 -12.52
C LEU A 157 -2.67 19.08 -12.85
N ALA A 158 -2.34 20.17 -12.15
CA ALA A 158 -2.91 21.48 -12.43
C ALA A 158 -2.62 21.97 -13.87
N GLN A 159 -1.42 21.73 -14.40
CA GLN A 159 -1.09 22.05 -15.80
C GLN A 159 -1.92 21.23 -16.79
N GLN A 160 -2.16 19.94 -16.48
CA GLN A 160 -2.97 19.06 -17.32
C GLN A 160 -4.45 19.47 -17.31
N GLU A 161 -4.99 19.87 -16.16
CA GLU A 161 -6.35 20.39 -16.04
C GLU A 161 -6.56 21.68 -16.84
N ASP A 162 -5.60 22.61 -16.77
CA ASP A 162 -5.65 23.85 -17.55
C ASP A 162 -5.60 23.56 -19.06
N ALA A 163 -4.69 22.67 -19.49
CA ALA A 163 -4.60 22.25 -20.89
C ALA A 163 -5.89 21.58 -21.40
N LEU A 164 -6.51 20.72 -20.58
CA LEU A 164 -7.81 20.11 -20.90
C LEU A 164 -8.91 21.16 -21.02
N GLY A 165 -8.93 22.16 -20.13
CA GLY A 165 -9.88 23.27 -20.20
C GLY A 165 -9.73 24.12 -21.46
N ILE A 166 -8.50 24.35 -21.93
CA ILE A 166 -8.23 25.06 -23.18
C ILE A 166 -8.74 24.24 -24.37
N LEU A 167 -8.44 22.94 -24.42
CA LEU A 167 -8.88 22.05 -25.50
C LEU A 167 -10.40 21.95 -25.57
N GLN A 168 -11.08 21.86 -24.43
CA GLN A 168 -12.54 21.81 -24.39
C GLN A 168 -13.17 23.08 -24.99
N ARG A 169 -12.64 24.26 -24.65
CA ARG A 169 -13.10 25.54 -25.24
C ARG A 169 -12.84 25.65 -26.75
N GLN A 170 -11.86 24.92 -27.28
CA GLN A 170 -11.60 24.87 -28.73
C GLN A 170 -12.57 23.94 -29.47
N ILE A 171 -13.14 22.94 -28.78
CA ILE A 171 -14.15 22.03 -29.35
C ILE A 171 -15.54 22.68 -29.32
N ASP A 172 -15.81 23.51 -28.30
CA ASP A 172 -17.11 24.16 -28.10
C ASP A 172 -17.31 25.44 -28.95
N ASN A 173 -16.27 25.91 -29.67
CA ASN A 173 -16.30 27.01 -30.64
C ASN A 173 -16.24 26.49 -32.08
#